data_AF-A0A7W7EPL6-F1
#
_entry.id   AF-A0A7W7EPL6-F1
#
_cell.length_a   1.000
_cell.length_b   1.000
_cell.length_c   1.000
_cell.angle_alpha   90.00
_cell.angle_beta   90.00
_cell.angle_gamma   90.00
#
_symmetry.space_group_name_H-M   'P 1'
#
loop_
_entity.id
_entity.type
_entity.pdbx_description
1 polymer ?
#
loop_
_entity_poly.entity_id
_entity_poly.type
_entity_poly.pdbx_seq_one_letter_code
_entity_poly.pdbx_strand_id
1 'polypeptide(L)'
;MLKSLSSNNRTAFDIVNIVAGLILLLAPWLFGFTGEPSAAWNAWIVGIAIAVIAAVALYAFYEPEEWINVVLGIWAVVAPWALGFSAITAATWVHVIAGIVVAVLAAGNIWFNHNHPLSTA
;
A
#
# COMPACT_ATOMS: atom_id res chain seq x y z
N MET A 1 -13.22 -20.96 -17.14
CA MET A 1 -11.93 -21.28 -16.47
C MET A 1 -11.08 -20.04 -16.10
N LEU A 2 -11.28 -18.86 -16.72
CA LEU A 2 -10.45 -17.67 -16.46
C LEU A 2 -10.74 -16.91 -15.14
N LYS A 3 -11.96 -17.04 -14.57
CA LYS A 3 -12.34 -16.34 -13.33
C LYS A 3 -11.44 -16.70 -12.13
N SER A 4 -11.01 -17.95 -12.02
CA SER A 4 -10.21 -18.45 -10.89
C SER A 4 -8.77 -17.91 -10.86
N LEU A 5 -8.19 -17.56 -12.01
CA LEU A 5 -6.83 -17.00 -12.07
C LEU A 5 -6.82 -15.53 -11.61
N SER A 6 -7.84 -14.76 -12.01
CA SER A 6 -7.94 -13.35 -11.61
C SER A 6 -8.20 -13.19 -10.11
N SER A 7 -9.04 -14.05 -9.52
CA SER A 7 -9.35 -13.98 -8.09
C SER A 7 -8.13 -14.31 -7.23
N ASN A 8 -7.38 -15.35 -7.58
CA ASN A 8 -6.17 -15.73 -6.84
C ASN A 8 -5.12 -14.62 -6.82
N ASN A 9 -4.92 -13.94 -7.96
CA ASN A 9 -3.95 -12.86 -8.05
C ASN A 9 -4.37 -11.64 -7.22
N ARG A 10 -5.66 -11.26 -7.23
CA ARG A 10 -6.18 -10.18 -6.38
C ARG A 10 -5.96 -10.47 -4.90
N THR A 11 -6.36 -11.66 -4.45
CA THR A 11 -6.16 -12.08 -3.05
C THR A 11 -4.68 -12.09 -2.66
N ALA A 12 -3.78 -12.51 -3.56
CA ALA A 12 -2.34 -12.45 -3.30
C ALA A 12 -1.83 -11.01 -3.14
N PHE A 13 -2.30 -10.06 -3.96
CA PHE A 13 -1.94 -8.65 -3.81
C PHE A 13 -2.48 -8.04 -2.52
N ASP A 14 -3.71 -8.38 -2.13
CA ASP A 14 -4.31 -7.89 -0.89
C ASP A 14 -3.55 -8.40 0.34
N ILE A 15 -3.17 -9.68 0.35
CA ILE A 15 -2.32 -10.25 1.40
C ILE A 15 -0.98 -9.52 1.49
N VAL A 16 -0.34 -9.23 0.35
CA VAL A 16 0.93 -8.49 0.33
C VAL A 16 0.75 -7.08 0.88
N ASN A 17 -0.34 -6.38 0.55
CA ASN A 17 -0.63 -5.05 1.07
C ASN A 17 -0.92 -5.07 2.59
N ILE A 18 -1.66 -6.07 3.09
CA ILE A 18 -1.85 -6.26 4.53
C ILE A 18 -0.50 -6.41 5.22
N VAL A 19 0.37 -7.29 4.70
CA VAL A 19 1.69 -7.53 5.27
C VAL A 19 2.54 -6.26 5.21
N ALA A 20 2.53 -5.52 4.11
CA ALA A 20 3.25 -4.25 3.98
C ALA A 20 2.75 -3.19 4.97
N GLY A 21 1.43 -3.04 5.12
CA GLY A 21 0.81 -2.14 6.08
C GLY A 21 1.17 -2.50 7.52
N LEU A 22 1.16 -3.78 7.87
CA LEU A 22 1.56 -4.26 9.19
C LEU A 22 3.06 -4.05 9.45
N ILE A 23 3.92 -4.31 8.47
CA ILE A 23 5.36 -4.06 8.59
C ILE A 23 5.61 -2.57 8.82
N LEU A 24 4.93 -1.70 8.07
CA LEU A 24 5.07 -0.25 8.23
C LEU A 24 4.54 0.22 9.59
N LEU A 25 3.41 -0.32 10.03
CA LEU A 25 2.84 -0.05 11.35
C LEU A 25 3.83 -0.42 12.46
N LEU A 26 4.49 -1.57 12.34
CA LEU A 26 5.45 -2.05 13.34
C LEU A 26 6.87 -1.47 13.16
N ALA A 27 7.14 -0.81 12.04
CA ALA A 27 8.46 -0.29 11.68
C ALA A 27 9.10 0.62 12.75
N PRO A 28 8.37 1.52 13.44
CA PRO A 28 8.98 2.38 14.46
C PRO A 28 9.67 1.58 15.57
N TRP A 29 9.07 0.46 15.97
CA TRP A 29 9.65 -0.45 16.97
C TRP A 29 10.75 -1.34 16.40
N LEU A 30 10.55 -1.90 15.19
CA LEU A 30 11.54 -2.78 14.55
C LEU A 30 12.86 -2.05 14.23
N PHE A 31 12.77 -0.80 13.79
CA PHE A 31 13.91 -0.03 13.30
C PHE A 31 14.34 1.10 14.24
N GLY A 32 13.71 1.20 15.42
CA GLY A 32 14.16 2.07 16.51
C GLY A 32 13.98 3.56 16.27
N PHE A 33 13.03 3.98 15.42
CA PHE A 33 12.74 5.40 15.17
C PHE A 33 11.49 5.91 15.91
N THR A 34 11.09 5.25 17.00
CA THR A 34 10.01 5.72 17.90
C THR A 34 10.29 7.10 18.52
N GLY A 35 11.56 7.48 18.64
CA GLY A 35 11.98 8.79 19.16
C GLY A 35 11.76 9.96 18.20
N GLU A 36 11.38 9.69 16.94
CA GLU A 36 11.15 10.69 15.90
C GLU A 36 9.64 10.84 15.66
N PRO A 37 8.97 11.83 16.27
CA PRO A 37 7.51 11.87 16.34
C PRO A 37 6.86 11.89 14.95
N SER A 38 7.39 12.67 14.01
CA SER A 38 6.85 12.77 12.65
C SER A 38 6.94 11.44 11.89
N ALA A 39 8.06 10.72 12.02
CA ALA A 39 8.27 9.44 11.34
C ALA A 39 7.43 8.32 11.95
N ALA A 40 7.34 8.27 13.29
CA ALA A 40 6.54 7.27 14.00
C ALA A 40 5.04 7.44 13.72
N TRP A 41 4.51 8.67 13.81
CA TRP A 41 3.10 8.94 13.52
C TRP A 41 2.74 8.64 12.07
N ASN A 42 3.59 9.00 11.11
CA ASN A 42 3.35 8.68 9.70
C ASN A 42 3.32 7.17 9.46
N ALA A 43 4.29 6.43 10.01
CA ALA A 43 4.35 4.98 9.88
C ALA A 43 3.12 4.29 10.47
N TRP A 44 2.63 4.74 11.63
CA TRP A 44 1.42 4.19 12.24
C TRP A 44 0.16 4.49 11.43
N ILE A 45 -0.05 5.74 11.05
CA ILE A 45 -1.27 6.16 10.32
C ILE A 45 -1.31 5.49 8.95
N VAL A 46 -0.22 5.55 8.20
CA VAL A 46 -0.15 4.96 6.85
C VAL A 46 -0.19 3.44 6.92
N GLY A 47 0.51 2.82 7.87
CA GLY A 47 0.47 1.38 8.07
C GLY A 47 -0.94 0.85 8.37
N ILE A 48 -1.66 1.53 9.28
CA ILE A 48 -3.07 1.22 9.57
C ILE A 48 -3.94 1.41 8.33
N ALA A 49 -3.81 2.54 7.63
CA ALA A 49 -4.63 2.82 6.45
C ALA A 49 -4.48 1.74 5.39
N ILE A 50 -3.23 1.34 5.07
CA ILE A 50 -2.95 0.31 4.08
C ILE A 50 -3.50 -1.05 4.53
N ALA A 51 -3.28 -1.43 5.80
CA ALA A 51 -3.78 -2.70 6.33
C ALA A 51 -5.31 -2.77 6.34
N VAL A 52 -5.99 -1.67 6.69
CA VAL A 52 -7.45 -1.58 6.71
C VAL A 52 -8.01 -1.63 5.29
N ILE A 53 -7.46 -0.86 4.34
CA ILE A 53 -7.93 -0.88 2.95
C ILE A 53 -7.75 -2.28 2.37
N ALA A 54 -6.57 -2.90 2.56
CA ALA A 54 -6.34 -4.24 2.04
C ALA A 54 -7.21 -5.32 2.73
N ALA A 55 -7.57 -5.15 4.01
CA ALA A 55 -8.52 -6.02 4.68
C ALA A 55 -9.96 -5.82 4.19
N VAL A 56 -10.35 -4.60 3.84
CA VAL A 56 -11.64 -4.29 3.22
C VAL A 56 -11.71 -4.89 1.82
N ALA A 57 -10.61 -4.87 1.05
CA ALA A 57 -10.50 -5.52 -0.27
C ALA A 57 -10.79 -7.02 -0.22
N LEU A 58 -10.35 -7.70 0.84
CA LEU A 58 -10.66 -9.11 1.07
C LEU A 58 -12.15 -9.36 1.38
N TYR A 59 -12.89 -8.35 1.84
CA TYR A 59 -14.25 -8.50 2.37
C TYR A 59 -15.35 -7.83 1.53
N ALA A 60 -15.04 -6.80 0.73
CA ALA A 60 -16.03 -5.94 0.09
C ALA A 60 -15.79 -5.75 -1.41
N PHE A 61 -16.74 -6.20 -2.24
CA PHE A 61 -16.84 -5.87 -3.65
C PHE A 61 -17.36 -4.43 -3.85
N TYR A 62 -16.54 -3.40 -3.59
CA TYR A 62 -16.89 -2.02 -3.93
C TYR A 62 -15.67 -1.26 -4.46
N GLU A 63 -15.69 -0.89 -5.74
CA GLU A 63 -14.62 -0.16 -6.44
C GLU A 63 -14.57 1.31 -5.96
N PRO A 64 -13.65 1.63 -5.02
CA PRO A 64 -12.70 2.73 -5.25
C PRO A 64 -11.29 2.49 -4.66
N GLU A 65 -10.99 1.31 -4.10
CA GLU A 65 -9.76 1.05 -3.32
C GLU A 65 -8.45 1.20 -4.10
N GLU A 66 -8.46 0.84 -5.38
CA GLU A 66 -7.24 0.80 -6.19
C GLU A 66 -6.63 2.20 -6.36
N TRP A 67 -7.45 3.23 -6.56
CA TRP A 67 -6.98 4.61 -6.69
C TRP A 67 -6.46 5.18 -5.36
N ILE A 68 -7.05 4.81 -4.23
CA ILE A 68 -6.61 5.25 -2.90
C ILE A 68 -5.23 4.67 -2.60
N ASN A 69 -5.00 3.39 -2.90
CA ASN A 69 -3.70 2.75 -2.72
C ASN A 69 -2.61 3.35 -3.62
N VAL A 70 -2.93 3.74 -4.85
CA VAL A 70 -1.98 4.50 -5.70
C VAL A 70 -1.59 5.81 -5.01
N VAL A 71 -2.56 6.58 -4.52
CA VAL A 71 -2.30 7.87 -3.85
C VAL A 71 -1.47 7.67 -2.58
N LEU A 72 -1.81 6.68 -1.75
CA LEU A 72 -1.06 6.37 -0.53
C LEU A 72 0.36 5.88 -0.83
N GLY A 73 0.54 5.06 -1.86
CA GLY A 73 1.85 4.59 -2.31
C GLY A 73 2.73 5.74 -2.78
N ILE A 74 2.20 6.63 -3.63
CA ILE A 74 2.91 7.83 -4.09
C ILE A 74 3.25 8.75 -2.91
N TRP A 75 2.31 8.97 -1.99
CA TRP A 75 2.56 9.77 -0.80
C TRP A 75 3.67 9.18 0.05
N ALA A 76 3.67 7.87 0.28
CA ALA A 76 4.71 7.19 1.06
C ALA A 76 6.11 7.34 0.43
N VAL A 77 6.21 7.34 -0.91
CA VAL A 77 7.47 7.66 -1.60
C VAL A 77 7.89 9.09 -1.33
N VAL A 78 6.98 10.06 -1.43
CA VAL A 78 7.32 11.50 -1.34
C VAL A 78 7.51 11.96 0.13
N ALA A 79 6.92 11.26 1.09
CA ALA A 79 6.90 11.61 2.51
C ALA A 79 8.26 11.94 3.14
N PRO A 80 9.38 11.22 2.86
CA PRO A 80 10.68 11.53 3.46
C PRO A 80 11.17 12.95 3.15
N TRP A 81 10.88 13.44 1.95
CA TRP A 81 11.26 14.80 1.52
C TRP A 81 10.23 15.82 1.98
N ALA A 82 8.94 15.52 1.87
CA ALA A 82 7.86 16.44 2.26
C ALA A 82 7.82 16.71 3.78
N LEU A 83 8.12 15.70 4.59
CA LEU A 83 8.07 15.76 6.05
C LEU A 83 9.44 15.94 6.72
N GLY A 84 10.51 16.05 5.93
CA GLY A 84 11.84 16.42 6.41
C GLY A 84 12.64 15.32 7.13
N PHE A 85 12.23 14.05 7.04
CA PHE A 85 12.95 12.93 7.67
C PHE A 85 13.89 12.18 6.70
N SER A 86 14.14 12.72 5.50
CA SER A 86 15.03 12.14 4.49
C SER A 86 16.48 11.89 4.97
N ALA A 87 16.93 12.56 6.02
CA ALA A 87 18.25 12.33 6.63
C ALA A 87 18.34 10.98 7.39
N ILE A 88 17.19 10.39 7.75
CA ILE A 88 17.14 9.11 8.45
C ILE A 88 17.11 7.99 7.41
N THR A 89 18.28 7.41 7.16
CA THR A 89 18.48 6.39 6.11
C THR A 89 17.47 5.24 6.22
N ALA A 90 17.27 4.67 7.43
CA ALA A 90 16.35 3.57 7.63
C ALA A 90 14.88 3.95 7.33
N ALA A 91 14.40 5.06 7.89
CA ALA A 91 13.02 5.52 7.68
C ALA A 91 12.75 5.87 6.21
N THR A 92 13.73 6.47 5.54
CA THR A 92 13.64 6.84 4.12
C THR A 92 13.49 5.60 3.24
N TRP A 93 14.38 4.61 3.38
CA TRP A 93 14.32 3.40 2.57
C TRP A 93 13.05 2.57 2.83
N VAL A 94 12.61 2.46 4.08
CA VAL A 94 11.37 1.73 4.41
C VAL A 94 10.16 2.37 3.74
N HIS A 95 10.02 3.70 3.81
CA HIS A 95 8.89 4.40 3.21
C HIS A 95 8.92 4.39 1.68
N VAL A 96 10.09 4.60 1.08
CA VAL A 96 10.24 4.59 -0.38
C VAL A 96 9.96 3.21 -0.96
N ILE A 97 10.52 2.15 -0.38
CA ILE A 97 10.30 0.78 -0.87
C ILE A 97 8.84 0.37 -0.69
N ALA A 98 8.26 0.59 0.49
CA ALA A 98 6.85 0.27 0.75
C ALA A 98 5.92 1.05 -0.19
N GLY A 99 6.17 2.34 -0.37
CA GLY A 99 5.39 3.20 -1.27
C GLY A 99 5.45 2.75 -2.73
N ILE A 100 6.64 2.38 -3.22
CA ILE A 100 6.81 1.84 -4.59
C ILE A 100 6.03 0.54 -4.74
N VAL A 101 6.16 -0.39 -3.79
CA VAL A 101 5.44 -1.67 -3.84
C VAL A 101 3.93 -1.42 -3.93
N VAL A 102 3.38 -0.62 -3.02
CA VAL A 102 1.95 -0.35 -2.97
C VAL A 102 1.46 0.35 -4.24
N ALA A 103 2.21 1.35 -4.75
CA ALA A 103 1.85 2.05 -5.97
C ALA A 103 1.88 1.15 -7.21
N VAL A 104 2.91 0.30 -7.36
CA VAL A 104 3.05 -0.63 -8.49
C VAL A 104 1.96 -1.70 -8.46
N LEU A 105 1.69 -2.27 -7.28
CA LEU A 105 0.64 -3.28 -7.13
C LEU A 105 -0.74 -2.70 -7.45
N ALA A 106 -1.04 -1.51 -6.95
CA ALA A 106 -2.30 -0.84 -7.22
C ALA A 106 -2.43 -0.47 -8.71
N ALA A 107 -1.39 0.09 -9.34
CA ALA A 107 -1.39 0.43 -10.76
C ALA A 107 -1.53 -0.80 -11.67
N GLY A 108 -0.87 -1.92 -11.31
CA GLY A 108 -1.02 -3.19 -12.02
C GLY A 108 -2.45 -3.70 -11.96
N ASN A 109 -3.08 -3.67 -10.78
CA ASN A 109 -4.47 -4.09 -10.61
C ASN A 109 -5.44 -3.21 -11.43
N ILE A 110 -5.24 -1.88 -11.46
CA ILE A 110 -6.01 -0.96 -12.33
C ILE A 110 -5.87 -1.36 -13.80
N TRP A 111 -4.64 -1.56 -14.28
CA TRP A 111 -4.37 -1.88 -15.68
C TRP A 111 -4.99 -3.22 -16.10
N PHE A 112 -4.90 -4.25 -15.26
CA PHE A 112 -5.48 -5.56 -15.56
C PHE A 112 -7.00 -5.59 -15.41
N ASN A 113 -7.59 -4.82 -14.50
CA ASN A 113 -9.04 -4.76 -14.31
C ASN A 113 -9.74 -3.86 -15.33
N HIS A 114 -9.13 -2.76 -15.77
CA HIS A 114 -9.71 -1.86 -16.78
C HIS A 114 -9.69 -2.43 -18.21
N ASN A 115 -8.91 -3.48 -18.50
CA ASN A 115 -8.82 -4.11 -19.82
C ASN A 115 -9.92 -5.15 -20.13
N HIS A 116 -11.01 -5.17 -19.36
CA HIS A 116 -12.24 -5.84 -19.76
C HIS A 116 -13.22 -4.78 -20.30
N PRO A 117 -13.17 -4.42 -21.61
CA PRO A 117 -14.31 -3.74 -22.21
C PRO A 117 -15.51 -4.65 -21.99
N LEU A 118 -16.56 -4.08 -21.40
CA LEU A 118 -17.85 -4.72 -21.26
C LEU A 118 -18.24 -5.27 -22.63
N SER A 119 -18.10 -6.58 -22.84
CA SER A 119 -18.74 -7.28 -23.94
C SER A 119 -20.22 -7.33 -23.59
N THR A 120 -20.89 -6.20 -23.74
CA THR A 120 -22.34 -6.13 -23.84
C THR A 120 -22.72 -6.82 -25.15
N ALA A 121 -23.16 -8.07 -25.03
CA ALA A 121 -23.96 -8.78 -26.02
C ALA A 121 -24.96 -9.65 -25.25
#